data_AF-A0A7L1FLM2-F1
#
_entry.id   AF-A0A7L1FLM2-F1
#
_cell.length_a   1.000
_cell.length_b   1.000
_cell.length_c   1.000
_cell.angle_alpha   90.00
_cell.angle_beta   90.00
_cell.angle_gamma   90.00
#
_symmetry.space_group_name_H-M   'P 1'
#
loop_
_entity.id
_entity.type
_entity.pdbx_description
1 polymer ?
#
loop_
_entity_poly.entity_id
_entity_poly.type
_entity_poly.pdbx_seq_one_letter_code
_entity_poly.pdbx_strand_id
1 'polypeptide(L)' 'GCMMNGKLYPLGLIERTDDCYRCSCDEAGMECCSLFVAPVSYDMENCKVVFNKKRCDYDVVQKDDPSKMCIVYASV' A
#
# COMPACT_ATOMS: atom_id res chain seq x y z
N GLY A 1 12.45 20.88 1.54
CA GLY A 1 12.31 19.41 1.58
C GLY A 1 11.33 19.06 2.68
N CYS A 2 10.64 17.93 2.56
CA CYS A 2 9.56 17.55 3.47
C CYS A 2 9.97 16.37 4.35
N MET A 3 9.57 16.37 5.62
CA MET A 3 9.86 15.28 6.54
C MET A 3 8.67 14.33 6.64
N MET A 4 8.89 13.04 6.39
CA MET A 4 7.88 11.99 6.53
C MET A 4 8.52 10.80 7.24
N ASN A 5 7.89 10.32 8.32
CA ASN A 5 8.36 9.17 9.11
C ASN A 5 9.85 9.24 9.50
N GLY A 6 10.33 10.44 9.86
CA GLY A 6 11.72 10.69 10.25
C GLY A 6 12.74 10.77 9.10
N LYS A 7 12.30 10.68 7.84
CA LYS A 7 13.13 10.81 6.64
C LYS A 7 12.85 12.13 5.93
N LEU A 8 13.91 12.85 5.54
CA LEU A 8 13.82 14.08 4.76
C LEU A 8 13.81 13.75 3.27
N TYR A 9 12.77 14.21 2.56
CA TYR A 9 12.61 14.07 1.12
C TYR A 9 12.90 15.40 0.39
N PRO A 10 13.43 15.34 -0.85
CA PRO A 10 13.63 16.54 -1.66
C PRO A 10 12.30 17.15 -2.08
N LEU A 11 12.34 18.42 -2.51
CA LEU A 11 11.20 19.03 -3.22
C LEU A 11 11.01 18.34 -4.57
N GLY A 12 9.77 18.21 -5.01
CA GLY A 12 9.35 17.54 -6.24
C GLY A 12 8.58 16.25 -5.99
N LEU A 13 8.51 15.43 -7.04
CA LEU A 13 7.78 14.17 -7.05
C LEU A 13 8.63 13.03 -6.47
N ILE A 14 8.03 12.28 -5.55
CA ILE A 14 8.58 11.07 -4.96
C ILE A 14 7.72 9.91 -5.45
N GLU A 15 8.23 9.14 -6.41
CA GLU A 15 7.45 8.08 -7.06
C GLU A 15 7.06 6.95 -6.08
N ARG A 16 7.91 6.67 -5.09
CA ARG A 16 7.65 5.63 -4.09
C ARG A 16 8.43 5.85 -2.80
N THR A 17 7.72 5.90 -1.69
CA THR A 17 8.30 5.88 -0.34
C THR A 17 8.46 4.45 0.18
N ASP A 18 9.20 4.29 1.29
CA ASP A 18 9.39 3.00 1.96
C ASP A 18 8.08 2.42 2.51
N ASP A 19 7.10 3.30 2.77
CA ASP A 19 5.76 2.98 3.27
C ASP A 19 4.71 2.89 2.16
N CYS A 20 5.12 2.76 0.90
CA CYS A 20 4.22 2.54 -0.23
C CYS A 20 3.29 3.71 -0.57
N TYR A 21 3.82 4.93 -0.51
CA TYR A 21 3.12 6.12 -0.98
C TYR A 21 3.83 6.74 -2.18
N ARG A 22 3.05 7.33 -3.07
CA ARG A 22 3.53 8.32 -4.04
C ARG A 22 3.25 9.69 -3.46
N CYS A 23 4.26 10.53 -3.39
CA CYS A 23 4.13 11.83 -2.75
C CYS A 23 4.63 12.96 -3.66
N SER A 24 4.06 14.14 -3.49
CA SER A 24 4.58 15.39 -4.00
C SER A 24 4.99 16.27 -2.82
N CYS A 25 6.17 16.86 -2.89
CA CYS A 25 6.70 17.76 -1.86
C CYS A 25 7.00 19.13 -2.49
N ASP A 26 6.38 20.18 -1.98
CA ASP A 26 6.60 21.56 -2.42
C ASP A 26 6.85 22.49 -1.22
N GLU A 27 6.78 23.80 -1.45
CA GLU A 27 6.98 24.80 -0.39
C GLU A 27 5.82 24.85 0.62
N ALA A 28 4.62 24.40 0.24
CA ALA A 28 3.45 24.37 1.10
C ALA A 28 3.44 23.10 1.98
N GLY A 29 3.98 21.99 1.49
CA GLY A 29 4.14 20.78 2.27
C GLY A 29 4.27 19.51 1.43
N MET A 30 3.84 18.39 2.01
CA MET A 30 3.85 17.09 1.34
C MET A 30 2.43 16.54 1.25
N GLU A 31 2.05 16.12 0.05
CA GLU A 31 0.82 15.39 -0.21
C GLU A 31 1.17 13.97 -0.68
N CYS A 32 0.49 12.96 -0.15
CA CYS A 32 0.80 11.56 -0.42
C CYS A 32 -0.46 10.76 -0.73
N CYS A 33 -0.38 9.90 -1.74
CA CYS A 33 -1.39 8.92 -2.10
C CYS A 33 -0.84 7.51 -1.89
N SER A 34 -1.65 6.61 -1.34
CA SER A 34 -1.26 5.21 -1.22
C SER A 34 -1.10 4.57 -2.59
N LEU A 35 -0.09 3.72 -2.73
CA LEU A 35 0.10 2.90 -3.93
C LEU A 35 -0.67 1.57 -3.87
N PHE A 36 -1.06 1.15 -2.67
CA PHE A 36 -1.80 -0.09 -2.43
C PHE A 36 -3.30 0.11 -2.57
N VAL A 37 -3.99 -0.97 -2.96
CA VAL A 37 -5.44 -1.00 -3.14
C VAL A 37 -6.02 -1.96 -2.11
N ALA A 38 -6.81 -1.44 -1.17
CA ALA A 38 -7.32 -2.18 -0.03
C ALA A 38 -8.49 -3.08 -0.46
N PRO A 39 -8.40 -4.41 -0.25
CA PRO A 39 -9.52 -5.31 -0.54
C PRO A 39 -10.64 -5.10 0.50
N VAL A 40 -11.86 -4.87 0.03
CA VAL A 40 -13.03 -4.64 0.90
C VAL A 40 -14.04 -5.78 0.86
N SER A 41 -13.96 -6.67 -0.14
CA SER A 41 -14.84 -7.84 -0.24
C SER A 41 -14.08 -9.05 -0.79
N TYR A 42 -14.08 -10.13 0.00
CA TYR A 42 -13.48 -11.44 -0.27
C TYR A 42 -14.07 -12.46 0.71
N ASP A 43 -13.73 -13.75 0.57
CA ASP A 43 -14.09 -14.77 1.57
C ASP A 43 -13.33 -14.55 2.89
N MET A 44 -13.94 -13.81 3.82
CA MET A 44 -13.32 -13.50 5.12
C MET A 44 -13.26 -14.71 6.06
N GLU A 45 -14.01 -15.79 5.78
CA GLU A 45 -14.00 -17.01 6.58
C GLU A 45 -12.77 -17.85 6.27
N ASN A 46 -12.45 -18.05 4.98
CA ASN A 46 -11.36 -18.93 4.56
C ASN A 46 -10.09 -18.18 4.11
N CYS A 47 -10.15 -16.86 3.92
CA CYS A 47 -9.03 -16.07 3.43
C CYS A 47 -8.60 -14.96 4.39
N LYS A 48 -7.35 -14.51 4.23
CA LYS A 48 -6.74 -13.42 4.99
C LYS A 48 -5.98 -12.49 4.06
N VAL A 49 -5.84 -11.24 4.51
CA VAL A 49 -5.11 -10.19 3.81
C VAL A 49 -3.68 -10.10 4.35
N VAL A 50 -2.70 -10.06 3.45
CA VAL A 50 -1.28 -9.91 3.77
C VAL A 50 -0.72 -8.75 2.96
N PHE A 51 -0.07 -7.80 3.62
CA PHE A 51 0.55 -6.68 2.92
C PHE A 51 1.87 -7.08 2.27
N ASN A 52 1.97 -6.92 0.95
CA ASN A 52 3.16 -7.19 0.17
C ASN A 52 3.95 -5.90 -0.07
N LYS A 53 4.91 -5.61 0.82
CA LYS A 53 5.76 -4.40 0.71
C LYS A 53 6.56 -4.31 -0.59
N LYS A 54 6.92 -5.44 -1.21
CA LYS A 54 7.66 -5.46 -2.47
C LYS A 54 6.79 -4.98 -3.63
N ARG A 55 5.52 -5.38 -3.65
CA ARG A 55 4.55 -4.91 -4.64
C ARG A 55 3.86 -3.60 -4.26
N CYS A 56 3.89 -3.21 -2.99
CA CYS A 56 3.06 -2.16 -2.40
C CYS A 56 1.58 -2.41 -2.65
N ASP A 57 1.12 -3.60 -2.27
CA ASP A 57 -0.26 -4.02 -2.48
C ASP A 57 -0.65 -5.10 -1.46
N TYR A 58 -1.92 -5.49 -1.44
CA TYR A 58 -2.42 -6.56 -0.59
C TYR A 58 -2.60 -7.86 -1.37
N ASP A 59 -2.06 -8.94 -0.81
CA ASP A 59 -2.35 -10.31 -1.26
C ASP A 59 -3.46 -10.89 -0.39
N VAL A 60 -4.54 -11.34 -1.01
CA VAL A 60 -5.61 -12.09 -0.32
C VAL A 60 -5.37 -13.57 -0.58
N VAL A 61 -5.06 -14.32 0.47
CA VAL A 61 -4.62 -15.72 0.40
C VAL A 61 -5.42 -16.60 1.34
N GLN A 62 -5.44 -17.91 1.09
CA GLN A 62 -6.10 -18.85 2.00
C GLN A 62 -5.43 -18.85 3.37
N LYS A 63 -6.24 -19.04 4.42
CA LYS A 63 -5.74 -19.11 5.81
C LYS A 63 -4.84 -20.33 6.01
N ASP A 64 -5.28 -21.48 5.47
CA ASP A 64 -4.60 -22.77 5.62
C ASP A 64 -3.40 -22.94 4.68
N ASP A 65 -3.43 -22.29 3.51
CA ASP A 65 -2.36 -22.34 2.51
C ASP A 65 -2.08 -20.94 1.91
N PRO A 66 -1.16 -20.16 2.51
CA PRO A 66 -0.84 -18.82 2.04
C PRO A 66 -0.21 -18.76 0.64
N SER A 67 0.13 -19.90 0.02
CA SER A 67 0.60 -19.93 -1.37
C SER A 67 -0.55 -19.82 -2.38
N LYS A 68 -1.80 -20.04 -1.94
CA LYS A 68 -2.99 -19.96 -2.78
C LYS A 68 -3.69 -18.62 -2.61
N MET A 69 -3.88 -17.93 -3.73
CA MET A 69 -4.63 -16.68 -3.81
C MET A 69 -6.14 -16.94 -3.69
N CYS A 70 -6.85 -16.02 -3.05
CA CYS A 70 -8.30 -15.95 -3.02
C CYS A 70 -8.82 -14.92 -4.01
N ILE A 71 -10.08 -15.09 -4.41
CA ILE A 71 -10.78 -14.13 -5.27
C ILE A 71 -11.14 -12.89 -4.43
N VAL A 72 -10.85 -11.71 -4.99
CA VAL A 72 -11.27 -10.42 -4.44
C VAL A 72 -12.41 -9.90 -5.30
N TYR A 73 -13.53 -9.56 -4.66
CA TYR A 73 -14.73 -9.10 -5.34
C TYR A 73 -14.79 -7.58 -5.46
N ALA A 74 -14.19 -6.85 -4.50
CA ALA A 74 -14.14 -5.40 -4.51
C ALA A 74 -12.94 -4.86 -3.72
N SER A 75 -12.43 -3.70 -4.13
CA SER A 75 -11.30 -3.00 -3.53
C SER A 75 -11.42 -1.48 -3.65
N VAL A 76 -10.68 -0.74 -2.82
CA VAL A 76 -10.63 0.74 -2.78
C VAL A 76 -9.22 1.28 -2.69
#